data_AF-A0A522DSA2-F1
#
_entry.id   AF-A0A522DSA2-F1
#
_cell.length_a   1.000
_cell.length_b   1.000
_cell.length_c   1.000
_cell.angle_alpha   90.00
_cell.angle_beta   90.00
_cell.angle_gamma   90.00
#
_symmetry.space_group_name_H-M   'P 1'
#
loop_
_entity.id
_entity.type
_entity.pdbx_description
1 polymer ?
#
loop_
_entity_poly.entity_id
_entity_poly.type
_entity_poly.pdbx_seq_one_letter_code
_entity_poly.pdbx_strand_id
1 'polypeptide(L)'
;DETMEAAIERRARDELGISVEAIELVLPDFRYRAVDASGIVENEICPVFRAVTKDTVIANPAEVAEFEWVDPQALTVAVTAAPFAFSPWLGLQLEQL
;
A
#
# COMPACT_ATOMS: atom_id res chain seq x y z
N ASP A 1 8.60 20.14 -6.43
CA ASP A 1 7.64 19.61 -5.46
C ASP A 1 6.51 18.88 -6.19
N GLU A 2 6.12 17.72 -5.68
CA GLU A 2 5.05 16.85 -6.19
C GLU A 2 3.99 16.73 -5.09
N THR A 3 2.70 16.73 -5.45
CA THR A 3 1.62 16.48 -4.47
C THR A 3 1.50 14.98 -4.19
N MET A 4 0.86 14.61 -3.08
CA MET A 4 0.72 13.19 -2.73
C MET A 4 -0.15 12.46 -3.75
N GLU A 5 -1.20 13.11 -4.26
CA GLU A 5 -2.07 12.57 -5.30
C GLU A 5 -1.28 12.33 -6.60
N ALA A 6 -0.43 13.27 -7.02
CA ALA A 6 0.41 13.11 -8.20
C ALA A 6 1.43 11.97 -8.03
N ALA A 7 2.01 11.82 -6.84
CA ALA A 7 2.90 10.71 -6.52
C ALA A 7 2.17 9.35 -6.59
N ILE A 8 0.96 9.27 -6.03
CA ILE A 8 0.11 8.07 -6.08
C ILE A 8 -0.23 7.71 -7.53
N GLU A 9 -0.69 8.66 -8.33
CA GLU A 9 -1.02 8.44 -9.75
C GLU A 9 0.19 7.95 -10.54
N ARG A 10 1.37 8.54 -10.31
CA ARG A 10 2.60 8.15 -10.97
C ARG A 10 3.04 6.75 -10.57
N ARG A 11 3.07 6.40 -9.28
CA ARG A 11 3.46 5.07 -8.81
C ARG A 11 2.47 3.98 -9.22
N ALA A 12 1.16 4.27 -9.19
CA ALA A 12 0.15 3.34 -9.69
C ALA A 12 0.37 2.99 -11.18
N ARG A 13 0.78 3.97 -12.00
CA ARG A 13 1.14 3.73 -13.40
C ARG A 13 2.45 2.95 -13.54
N ASP A 14 3.50 3.37 -12.82
CA ASP A 14 4.85 2.82 -12.95
C ASP A 14 4.94 1.37 -12.43
N GLU A 15 4.23 1.05 -11.36
CA GLU A 15 4.29 -0.25 -10.68
C GLU A 15 3.20 -1.22 -11.17
N LEU A 16 1.98 -0.73 -11.38
CA LEU A 16 0.80 -1.57 -11.64
C LEU A 16 0.22 -1.39 -13.05
N GLY A 17 0.70 -0.42 -13.82
CA GLY A 17 0.21 -0.16 -15.18
C GLY A 17 -1.22 0.39 -15.23
N ILE A 18 -1.71 0.98 -14.13
CA ILE A 18 -3.10 1.45 -14.00
C ILE A 18 -3.19 2.95 -13.76
N SER A 19 -4.36 3.50 -14.06
CA SER A 19 -4.84 4.77 -13.53
C SER A 19 -5.69 4.55 -12.27
N VAL A 20 -5.80 5.58 -11.43
CA VAL A 20 -6.60 5.56 -10.21
C VAL A 20 -7.51 6.78 -10.15
N GLU A 21 -8.69 6.60 -9.57
CA GLU A 21 -9.72 7.62 -9.38
C GLU A 21 -10.13 7.65 -7.89
N ALA A 22 -10.87 8.69 -7.49
CA ALA A 22 -11.42 8.84 -6.13
C ALA A 22 -10.37 8.67 -5.02
N ILE A 23 -9.21 9.30 -5.18
CA ILE A 23 -8.13 9.30 -4.20
C ILE A 23 -8.63 10.00 -2.92
N GLU A 24 -8.70 9.25 -1.82
CA GLU A 24 -9.22 9.68 -0.53
C GLU A 24 -8.15 9.47 0.54
N LEU A 25 -7.84 10.52 1.30
CA LEU A 25 -6.96 10.41 2.46
C LEU A 25 -7.72 9.76 3.63
N VAL A 26 -7.30 8.57 4.02
CA VAL A 26 -7.99 7.76 5.04
C VAL A 26 -7.27 7.76 6.39
N LEU A 27 -5.94 7.88 6.41
CA LEU A 27 -5.15 8.02 7.64
C LEU A 27 -4.16 9.20 7.51
N PRO A 28 -4.56 10.44 7.83
CA PRO A 28 -3.73 11.63 7.67
C PRO A 28 -2.47 11.64 8.54
N ASP A 29 -2.55 11.04 9.73
CA ASP A 29 -1.51 11.13 10.76
C ASP A 29 -0.66 9.87 10.89
N PHE A 30 -0.86 8.88 9.98
CA PHE A 30 -0.14 7.62 10.02
C PHE A 30 1.37 7.85 9.89
N ARG A 31 2.10 7.24 10.80
CA ARG A 31 3.56 7.24 10.84
C ARG A 31 4.01 5.92 11.41
N TYR A 32 5.12 5.39 10.91
CA TYR A 32 5.62 4.10 11.36
C TYR A 32 7.14 4.10 11.40
N ARG A 33 7.68 3.17 12.20
CA ARG A 33 9.08 2.82 12.17
C ARG A 33 9.23 1.31 12.13
N ALA A 34 9.83 0.79 11.08
CA ALA A 34 10.06 -0.64 10.88
C ALA A 34 11.54 -0.92 10.58
N VAL A 35 11.95 -2.17 10.80
CA VAL A 35 13.26 -2.67 10.40
C VAL A 35 13.04 -3.92 9.56
N ASP A 36 13.55 -3.95 8.34
CA ASP A 36 13.38 -5.09 7.45
C ASP A 36 14.26 -6.28 7.89
N ALA A 37 14.14 -7.41 7.19
CA ALA A 37 14.92 -8.61 7.48
C ALA A 37 16.44 -8.43 7.26
N SER A 38 16.86 -7.41 6.50
CA SER A 38 18.25 -7.09 6.23
C SER A 38 18.86 -6.08 7.22
N GLY A 39 18.03 -5.47 8.07
CA GLY A 39 18.43 -4.47 9.06
C GLY A 39 18.25 -3.02 8.58
N ILE A 40 17.67 -2.79 7.39
CA ILE A 40 17.33 -1.47 6.87
C ILE A 40 16.17 -0.90 7.71
N VAL A 41 16.31 0.37 8.11
CA VAL A 41 15.33 1.08 8.94
C VAL A 41 14.48 1.99 8.06
N GLU A 42 13.17 1.85 8.16
CA GLU A 42 12.17 2.78 7.65
C GLU A 42 11.59 3.57 8.82
N ASN A 43 11.55 4.89 8.73
CA ASN A 43 11.00 5.78 9.77
C ASN A 43 10.31 6.96 9.12
N GLU A 44 9.00 6.86 8.90
CA GLU A 44 8.29 7.69 7.95
C GLU A 44 7.00 8.29 8.52
N ILE A 45 6.68 9.50 8.08
CA ILE A 45 5.35 10.07 8.13
C ILE A 45 4.70 9.69 6.79
N CYS A 46 3.70 8.80 6.83
CA CYS A 46 3.21 8.10 5.66
C CYS A 46 1.67 8.15 5.61
N PRO A 47 1.07 9.29 5.25
CA PRO A 47 -0.39 9.39 5.17
C PRO A 47 -0.95 8.33 4.20
N VAL A 48 -2.03 7.65 4.59
CA VAL A 48 -2.58 6.52 3.82
C VAL A 48 -3.77 6.98 3.01
N PHE A 49 -3.81 6.53 1.75
CA PHE A 49 -4.87 6.86 0.80
C PHE A 49 -5.57 5.59 0.31
N ARG A 50 -6.83 5.75 -0.06
CA ARG A 50 -7.61 4.76 -0.81
C ARG A 50 -7.94 5.33 -2.17
N ALA A 51 -7.95 4.49 -3.20
CA ALA A 51 -8.36 4.87 -4.54
C ALA A 51 -9.05 3.68 -5.22
N VAL A 52 -9.69 3.94 -6.36
CA VAL A 52 -10.34 2.91 -7.18
C VAL A 52 -9.75 2.89 -8.58
N THR A 53 -9.75 1.72 -9.21
CA THR A 53 -9.39 1.57 -10.63
C THR A 53 -10.41 0.69 -11.33
N LYS A 54 -10.57 0.90 -12.64
CA LYS A 54 -11.31 0.01 -13.54
C LYS A 54 -10.39 -0.65 -14.57
N ASP A 55 -9.09 -0.33 -14.52
CA ASP A 55 -8.12 -0.83 -15.45
C ASP A 55 -7.75 -2.28 -15.12
N THR A 56 -7.30 -2.99 -16.15
CA THR A 56 -6.65 -4.29 -15.92
C THR A 56 -5.22 -4.04 -15.46
N VAL A 57 -4.81 -4.66 -14.36
CA VAL A 57 -3.44 -4.54 -13.83
C VAL A 57 -2.45 -5.17 -14.80
N ILE A 58 -1.42 -4.41 -15.17
CA ILE A 58 -0.26 -4.86 -15.93
C ILE A 58 0.96 -4.51 -15.09
N ALA A 59 1.24 -5.38 -14.13
CA ALA A 59 2.29 -5.18 -13.14
C ALA A 59 3.68 -5.12 -13.79
N ASN A 60 4.49 -4.16 -13.34
CA ASN A 60 5.89 -4.07 -13.69
C ASN A 60 6.68 -5.14 -12.91
N PRO A 61 7.28 -6.14 -13.57
CA PRO A 61 7.95 -7.24 -12.89
C PRO A 61 9.23 -6.84 -12.14
N ALA A 62 9.75 -5.63 -12.35
CA ALA A 62 10.85 -5.10 -11.57
C ALA A 62 10.43 -4.64 -10.17
N GLU A 63 9.14 -4.35 -9.97
CA GLU A 63 8.58 -3.78 -8.74
C GLU A 63 7.62 -4.77 -8.05
N VAL A 64 6.79 -5.47 -8.83
CA VAL A 64 5.72 -6.34 -8.33
C VAL A 64 5.89 -7.74 -8.91
N ALA A 65 6.17 -8.71 -8.05
CA ALA A 65 6.33 -10.11 -8.45
C ALA A 65 4.99 -10.79 -8.78
N GLU A 66 3.99 -10.61 -7.91
CA GLU A 66 2.66 -11.20 -8.02
C GLU A 66 1.62 -10.26 -7.37
N PHE A 67 0.35 -10.36 -7.77
CA PHE A 67 -0.76 -9.62 -7.18
C PHE A 67 -2.05 -10.47 -7.18
N GLU A 68 -2.98 -10.12 -6.30
CA GLU A 68 -4.31 -10.75 -6.22
C GLU A 68 -5.36 -9.72 -5.79
N TRP A 69 -6.59 -9.82 -6.30
CA TRP A 69 -7.72 -9.06 -5.82
C TRP A 69 -8.41 -9.82 -4.69
N VAL A 70 -8.43 -9.24 -3.49
CA VAL A 70 -9.01 -9.88 -2.30
C VAL A 70 -10.13 -9.07 -1.70
N ASP A 71 -11.04 -9.75 -1.01
CA ASP A 71 -12.02 -9.08 -0.15
C ASP A 71 -11.29 -8.41 1.03
N PRO A 72 -11.57 -7.14 1.35
CA PRO A 72 -10.89 -6.43 2.44
C PRO A 72 -11.01 -7.11 3.80
N GLN A 73 -12.15 -7.73 4.11
CA GLN A 73 -12.34 -8.43 5.39
C GLN A 73 -11.47 -9.70 5.43
N ALA A 74 -11.36 -10.42 4.31
CA ALA A 74 -10.48 -11.57 4.20
C ALA A 74 -9.00 -11.17 4.38
N LEU A 75 -8.59 -10.02 3.83
CA LEU A 75 -7.23 -9.48 4.03
C LEU A 75 -6.96 -9.19 5.51
N THR A 76 -7.88 -8.51 6.21
CA THR A 76 -7.72 -8.24 7.65
C THR A 76 -7.57 -9.53 8.45
N VAL A 77 -8.41 -10.54 8.19
CA VAL A 77 -8.32 -11.84 8.86
C VAL A 77 -6.96 -12.50 8.61
N ALA A 78 -6.47 -12.50 7.37
CA ALA A 78 -5.18 -13.09 7.02
C ALA A 78 -4.01 -12.39 7.72
N VAL A 79 -4.00 -11.05 7.71
CA VAL A 79 -2.96 -10.24 8.36
C VAL A 79 -2.95 -10.44 9.87
N THR A 80 -4.12 -10.49 10.52
CA THR A 80 -4.20 -10.78 11.96
C THR A 80 -3.76 -12.21 12.29
N ALA A 81 -4.09 -13.19 11.46
CA ALA A 81 -3.76 -14.59 11.71
C ALA A 81 -2.26 -14.90 11.51
N ALA A 82 -1.61 -14.24 10.55
CA ALA A 82 -0.22 -14.49 10.20
C ALA A 82 0.52 -13.18 9.88
N PRO A 83 0.72 -12.28 10.86
CA PRO A 83 1.30 -10.95 10.61
C PRO A 83 2.73 -11.00 10.04
N PHE A 84 3.47 -12.07 10.32
CA PHE A 84 4.82 -12.31 9.79
C PHE A 84 4.87 -12.53 8.27
N ALA A 85 3.73 -12.82 7.63
CA ALA A 85 3.64 -13.06 6.19
C ALA A 85 3.37 -11.78 5.38
N PHE A 86 3.17 -10.64 6.06
CA PHE A 86 2.83 -9.36 5.45
C PHE A 86 3.84 -8.29 5.84
N SER A 87 3.83 -7.17 5.12
CA SER A 87 4.67 -6.04 5.47
C SER A 87 4.22 -5.44 6.82
N PRO A 88 5.16 -4.92 7.64
CA PRO A 88 4.82 -4.30 8.91
C PRO A 88 3.85 -3.13 8.77
N TRP A 89 4.02 -2.28 7.73
CA TRP A 89 3.14 -1.13 7.52
C TRP A 89 1.70 -1.55 7.22
N LEU A 90 1.46 -2.62 6.45
CA LEU A 90 0.08 -3.07 6.15
C LEU A 90 -0.67 -3.45 7.44
N GLY A 91 -0.03 -4.20 8.35
CA GLY A 91 -0.62 -4.54 9.64
C GLY A 91 -0.94 -3.30 10.48
N LEU A 92 0.01 -2.38 10.61
CA LEU A 92 -0.15 -1.15 11.39
C LEU A 92 -1.23 -0.21 10.81
N GLN A 93 -1.42 -0.21 9.49
CA GLN A 93 -2.47 0.55 8.83
C GLN A 93 -3.85 -0.06 9.10
N LEU A 94 -3.99 -1.38 8.99
CA LEU A 94 -5.25 -2.08 9.23
C LEU A 94 -5.72 -1.99 10.69
N GLU A 95 -4.81 -1.82 11.66
CA GLU A 95 -5.17 -1.57 13.06
C GLU A 95 -5.84 -0.19 13.28
N GLN A 96 -5.69 0.74 12.33
CA GLN A 96 -6.18 2.11 12.42
C GLN A 96 -7.36 2.41 11.48
N LEU A 97 -7.71 1.47 10.58
CA LEU A 97 -8.84 1.55 9.66
C LEU A 97 -10.11 0.91 10.26
#